data_AF-A0A5K0VT65-F1
#
_entry.id   AF-A0A5K0VT65-F1
#
_cell.length_a   1.000
_cell.length_b   1.000
_cell.length_c   1.000
_cell.angle_alpha   90.00
_cell.angle_beta   90.00
_cell.angle_gamma   90.00
#
_symmetry.space_group_name_H-M   'P 1'
#
loop_
_entity.id
_entity.type
_entity.pdbx_description
1 polymer ?
#
loop_
_entity_poly.entity_id
_entity_poly.type
_entity_poly.pdbx_seq_one_letter_code
_entity_poly.pdbx_strand_id
1 'polypeptide(L)'
;MRTTVKSSEPIPISFSGGPDDYYHLVMDFAEVLPATSRRNLTIKINGDDWYGPFTLDYRDVMAIFTQHPEQYAQYSFSVEANNGPDYGPILNAFEVFRFVRPGGAATLPQD
;
A
#
# COMPACT_ATOMS: atom_id res chain seq x y z
N MET A 1 -9.28 9.23 9.31
CA MET A 1 -9.57 9.61 7.90
C MET A 1 -11.08 9.71 7.69
N ARG A 2 -11.58 10.66 6.87
CA ARG A 2 -13.03 10.87 6.64
C ARG A 2 -13.54 10.36 5.29
N THR A 3 -12.63 9.97 4.39
CA THR A 3 -12.92 9.49 3.04
C THR A 3 -12.28 8.12 2.83
N THR A 4 -12.95 7.24 2.08
CA THR A 4 -12.55 5.86 1.80
C THR A 4 -13.00 5.49 0.40
N VAL A 5 -12.10 4.91 -0.39
CA VAL A 5 -12.47 4.13 -1.57
C VAL A 5 -12.94 2.76 -1.08
N LYS A 6 -14.13 2.33 -1.52
CA LYS A 6 -14.68 1.00 -1.26
C LYS A 6 -15.05 0.34 -2.57
N SER A 7 -14.83 -0.96 -2.69
CA SER A 7 -15.12 -1.73 -3.90
C SER A 7 -15.62 -3.13 -3.55
N SER A 8 -16.34 -3.79 -4.47
CA SER A 8 -16.61 -5.24 -4.43
C SER A 8 -15.52 -6.05 -5.13
N GLU A 9 -14.76 -5.41 -6.00
CA GLU A 9 -13.61 -5.94 -6.75
C GLU A 9 -12.30 -5.41 -6.16
N PRO A 10 -11.13 -5.97 -6.52
CA PRO A 10 -9.84 -5.39 -6.17
C PRO A 10 -9.76 -3.88 -6.42
N ILE A 11 -9.12 -3.12 -5.53
CA ILE A 11 -8.80 -1.69 -5.76
C ILE A 11 -7.44 -1.62 -6.46
N PRO A 12 -7.38 -1.31 -7.76
CA PRO A 12 -6.11 -1.20 -8.47
C PRO A 12 -5.46 0.15 -8.22
N ILE A 13 -4.13 0.16 -8.09
CA ILE A 13 -3.31 1.36 -8.00
C ILE A 13 -2.11 1.15 -8.91
N SER A 14 -1.86 2.06 -9.85
CA SER A 14 -0.72 1.93 -10.75
C SER A 14 -0.07 3.26 -11.07
N PHE A 15 1.26 3.21 -11.20
CA PHE A 15 2.08 4.33 -11.64
C PHE A 15 3.39 3.80 -12.23
N SER A 16 3.96 4.55 -13.16
CA SER A 16 5.23 4.17 -13.80
C SER A 16 6.41 4.52 -12.90
N GLY A 17 7.40 3.63 -12.89
CA GLY A 17 8.72 3.90 -12.30
C GLY A 17 9.78 4.11 -13.37
N GLY A 18 11.04 4.10 -12.94
CA GLY A 18 12.21 4.30 -13.79
C GLY A 18 13.46 3.64 -13.22
N PRO A 19 14.51 3.46 -14.04
CA PRO A 19 15.75 2.76 -13.66
C PRO A 19 16.55 3.47 -12.56
N ASP A 20 16.24 4.73 -12.25
CA ASP A 20 16.84 5.50 -11.16
C ASP A 20 15.81 5.93 -10.10
N ASP A 21 14.56 5.46 -10.22
CA ASP A 21 13.50 5.81 -9.30
C ASP A 21 13.36 4.76 -8.21
N TYR A 22 13.41 5.22 -6.97
CA TYR A 22 13.15 4.43 -5.79
C TYR A 22 12.01 5.08 -5.02
N TYR A 23 11.06 4.28 -4.56
CA TYR A 23 9.87 4.77 -3.89
C TYR A 23 9.66 4.13 -2.52
N HIS A 24 9.38 4.96 -1.51
CA HIS A 24 8.71 4.54 -0.29
C HIS A 24 7.21 4.69 -0.46
N LEU A 25 6.46 3.70 -0.02
CA LEU A 25 5.01 3.63 -0.23
C LEU A 25 4.33 3.46 1.12
N VAL A 26 3.17 4.10 1.29
CA VAL A 26 2.31 3.94 2.47
C VAL A 26 0.87 3.76 2.00
N MET A 27 0.21 2.71 2.49
CA MET A 27 -1.22 2.46 2.33
C MET A 27 -1.89 2.58 3.68
N ASP A 28 -2.81 3.53 3.80
CA ASP A 28 -3.56 3.74 5.02
C ASP A 28 -4.98 3.16 4.93
N PHE A 29 -5.39 2.56 6.04
CA PHE A 29 -6.70 1.93 6.22
C PHE A 29 -7.32 2.40 7.54
N ALA A 30 -8.64 2.63 7.52
CA ALA A 30 -9.44 2.89 8.70
C ALA A 30 -10.81 2.23 8.55
N GLU A 31 -11.12 1.24 9.39
CA GLU A 31 -12.42 0.57 9.38
C GLU A 31 -13.41 1.30 10.30
N VAL A 32 -14.42 1.91 9.70
CA VAL A 32 -15.45 2.68 10.42
C VAL A 32 -16.80 1.97 10.46
N LEU A 33 -16.92 0.78 9.85
CA LEU A 33 -18.12 -0.03 9.90
C LEU A 33 -18.07 -1.03 11.07
N PRO A 34 -19.18 -1.19 11.82
CA PRO A 34 -19.26 -2.13 12.94
C PRO A 34 -18.98 -3.58 12.54
N ALA A 35 -18.48 -4.36 13.50
CA ALA A 35 -17.93 -5.72 13.35
C ALA A 35 -18.91 -6.84 12.96
N THR A 36 -20.05 -6.54 12.33
CA THR A 36 -20.97 -7.60 11.84
C THR A 36 -20.36 -8.42 10.71
N SER A 37 -19.43 -7.82 9.96
CA SER A 37 -18.50 -8.49 9.04
C SER A 37 -17.14 -7.80 9.13
N ARG A 38 -16.05 -8.56 9.00
CA ARG A 38 -14.69 -8.01 8.97
C ARG A 38 -14.23 -7.85 7.52
N ARG A 39 -13.08 -7.22 7.32
CA ARG A 39 -12.38 -7.22 6.03
C ARG A 39 -11.07 -7.96 6.22
N ASN A 40 -10.96 -9.13 5.60
CA ASN A 40 -9.70 -9.82 5.45
C ASN A 40 -9.10 -9.45 4.10
N LEU A 41 -7.98 -8.73 4.11
CA LEU A 41 -7.38 -8.13 2.93
C LEU A 41 -6.00 -8.72 2.64
N THR A 42 -5.64 -8.73 1.36
CA THR A 42 -4.29 -8.98 0.86
C THR A 42 -3.93 -7.84 -0.09
N ILE A 43 -2.69 -7.37 -0.04
CA ILE A 43 -2.14 -6.44 -1.01
C ILE A 43 -1.21 -7.21 -1.91
N LYS A 44 -1.40 -7.08 -3.22
CA LYS A 44 -0.50 -7.62 -4.24
C LYS A 44 0.27 -6.50 -4.92
N ILE A 45 1.46 -6.83 -5.41
CA ILE A 45 2.25 -6.01 -6.32
C ILE A 45 2.60 -6.83 -7.56
N ASN A 46 2.31 -6.30 -8.74
CA ASN A 46 2.58 -6.96 -10.03
C ASN A 46 2.00 -8.39 -10.15
N GLY A 47 0.91 -8.66 -9.44
CA GLY A 47 0.22 -9.97 -9.42
C GLY A 47 0.66 -10.91 -8.30
N ASP A 48 1.76 -10.60 -7.60
CA ASP A 48 2.29 -11.39 -6.50
C ASP A 48 1.89 -10.82 -5.14
N ASP A 49 1.75 -11.66 -4.12
CA ASP A 49 1.44 -11.22 -2.77
C ASP A 49 2.57 -10.34 -2.21
N TRP A 50 2.21 -9.13 -1.77
CA TRP A 50 3.16 -8.17 -1.19
C TRP A 50 2.99 -8.07 0.33
N TYR A 51 1.75 -8.00 0.81
CA TYR A 51 1.45 -7.96 2.23
C TYR A 51 0.09 -8.60 2.55
N GLY A 52 0.04 -9.36 3.63
CA GLY A 52 -1.18 -10.00 4.13
C GLY A 52 -1.07 -11.53 4.16
N PRO A 53 -2.19 -12.23 4.44
CA PRO A 53 -3.51 -11.66 4.74
C PRO A 53 -3.52 -10.86 6.07
N PHE A 54 -4.36 -9.84 6.16
CA PHE A 54 -4.54 -9.03 7.37
C PHE A 54 -6.01 -8.64 7.58
N THR A 55 -6.39 -8.35 8.82
CA THR A 55 -7.77 -7.97 9.17
C THR A 55 -7.81 -6.54 9.70
N LEU A 56 -8.81 -5.76 9.27
CA LEU A 56 -9.07 -4.44 9.84
C LEU A 56 -10.06 -4.53 11.00
N ASP A 57 -9.70 -3.94 12.14
CA ASP A 57 -10.55 -3.88 13.32
C ASP A 57 -11.40 -2.59 13.36
N TYR A 58 -12.62 -2.71 13.88
CA TYR A 58 -13.56 -1.59 13.95
C TYR A 58 -13.01 -0.44 14.81
N ARG A 59 -13.01 0.77 14.23
CA ARG A 59 -12.44 2.01 14.78
C ARG A 59 -10.92 1.98 14.97
N ASP A 60 -10.24 1.05 14.32
CA ASP A 60 -8.79 1.02 14.29
C ASP A 60 -8.25 1.58 12.98
N VAL A 61 -7.00 2.02 13.03
CA VAL A 61 -6.23 2.52 11.89
C VAL A 61 -5.02 1.63 11.69
N MET A 62 -4.68 1.39 10.43
CA MET A 62 -3.50 0.63 10.08
C MET A 62 -2.81 1.23 8.87
N ALA A 63 -1.50 1.33 8.94
CA ALA A 63 -0.64 1.74 7.85
C ALA A 63 0.26 0.58 7.45
N ILE A 64 0.30 0.26 6.17
CA ILE A 64 1.21 -0.73 5.58
C ILE A 64 2.16 0.02 4.66
N PHE A 65 3.47 -0.18 4.85
CA PHE A 65 4.49 0.60 4.16
C PHE A 65 5.73 -0.22 3.81
N THR A 66 6.47 0.23 2.80
CA THR A 66 7.75 -0.39 2.44
C THR A 66 8.82 -0.10 3.50
N GLN A 67 9.56 -1.12 3.93
CA GLN A 67 10.66 -0.95 4.90
C GLN A 67 11.91 -0.30 4.29
N HIS A 68 12.09 -0.45 2.98
CA HIS A 68 13.15 0.17 2.19
C HIS A 68 12.56 0.72 0.89
N PRO A 69 13.20 1.70 0.23
CA PRO A 69 12.75 2.16 -1.08
C PRO A 69 12.78 1.01 -2.08
N GLU A 70 11.66 0.71 -2.70
CA GLU A 70 11.56 -0.33 -3.72
C GLU A 70 11.73 0.27 -5.11
N GLN A 71 12.10 -0.57 -6.08
CA GLN A 71 12.32 -0.16 -7.47
C GLN A 71 11.66 -1.15 -8.44
N TYR A 72 10.72 -0.64 -9.24
CA TYR A 72 10.09 -1.37 -10.34
C TYR A 72 9.95 -0.46 -11.56
N ALA A 73 9.97 -1.06 -12.76
CA ALA A 73 9.66 -0.31 -13.99
C ALA A 73 8.19 0.15 -14.03
N GLN A 74 7.31 -0.66 -13.47
CA GLN A 74 5.89 -0.37 -13.32
C GLN A 74 5.46 -0.86 -11.93
N TYR A 75 4.75 -0.01 -11.21
CA TYR A 75 4.07 -0.38 -9.99
C TYR A 75 2.62 -0.68 -10.34
N SER A 76 2.16 -1.87 -9.99
CA SER A 76 0.77 -2.30 -10.15
C SER A 76 0.33 -3.00 -8.87
N PHE A 77 -0.22 -2.22 -7.94
CA PHE A 77 -0.80 -2.77 -6.72
C PHE A 77 -2.26 -3.12 -6.88
N SER A 78 -2.72 -4.12 -6.14
CA SER A 78 -4.13 -4.36 -5.88
C SER A 78 -4.35 -4.58 -4.39
N VAL A 79 -5.39 -3.94 -3.84
CA VAL A 79 -5.95 -4.32 -2.52
C VAL A 79 -7.13 -5.23 -2.77
N GLU A 80 -7.03 -6.47 -2.29
CA GLU A 80 -8.01 -7.53 -2.54
C GLU A 80 -8.66 -7.96 -1.24
N ALA A 81 -9.97 -8.22 -1.25
CA ALA A 81 -10.62 -8.93 -0.16
C ALA A 81 -10.50 -10.43 -0.40
N ASN A 82 -10.10 -11.17 0.63
CA ASN A 82 -10.04 -12.62 0.59
C ASN A 82 -11.46 -13.20 0.59
N ASN A 83 -11.70 -14.26 -0.19
CA ASN A 83 -13.03 -14.83 -0.42
C ASN A 83 -13.77 -15.18 0.90
N GLY A 84 -14.95 -14.58 1.10
CA GLY A 84 -15.82 -14.82 2.27
C GLY A 84 -17.03 -13.86 2.29
N PRO A 85 -17.91 -13.95 3.31
CA PRO A 85 -19.03 -13.00 3.54
C PRO A 85 -18.55 -11.61 4.04
N ASP A 86 -17.26 -11.35 3.92
CA ASP A 86 -16.57 -10.16 4.38
C ASP A 86 -16.89 -8.98 3.45
N TYR A 87 -16.80 -7.77 4.00
CA TYR A 87 -16.95 -6.59 3.14
C TYR A 87 -15.78 -6.53 2.14
N GLY A 88 -16.02 -6.02 0.92
CA GLY A 88 -14.97 -5.88 -0.10
C GLY A 88 -13.82 -4.95 0.34
N PRO A 89 -12.75 -4.77 -0.47
CA PRO A 89 -11.60 -3.99 -0.03
C PRO A 89 -11.91 -2.51 0.21
N ILE A 90 -11.13 -1.89 1.10
CA ILE A 90 -11.11 -0.43 1.30
C ILE A 90 -9.69 0.11 1.22
N LEU A 91 -9.58 1.39 0.89
CA LEU A 91 -8.33 2.15 0.94
C LEU A 91 -8.65 3.59 1.30
N ASN A 92 -7.98 4.14 2.32
CA ASN A 92 -8.19 5.53 2.73
C ASN A 92 -7.21 6.48 2.05
N ALA A 93 -5.94 6.12 2.00
CA ALA A 93 -4.91 6.88 1.32
C ALA A 93 -3.83 5.96 0.75
N PHE A 94 -3.18 6.42 -0.32
CA PHE A 94 -1.97 5.84 -0.86
C PHE A 94 -0.97 6.97 -1.08
N GLU A 95 0.15 6.89 -0.38
CA GLU A 95 1.21 7.88 -0.42
C GLU A 95 2.44 7.30 -1.10
N VAL A 96 3.04 8.08 -2.01
CA VAL A 96 4.21 7.69 -2.78
C VAL A 96 5.30 8.73 -2.57
N PHE A 97 6.41 8.31 -1.99
CA PHE A 97 7.56 9.15 -1.71
C PHE A 97 8.73 8.71 -2.58
N ARG A 98 9.12 9.55 -3.55
CA ARG A 98 10.30 9.30 -4.38
C ARG A 98 11.56 9.67 -3.63
N PHE A 99 12.54 8.78 -3.63
CA PHE A 99 13.88 9.10 -3.15
C PHE A 99 14.55 10.06 -4.13
N VAL A 100 15.02 11.20 -3.64
CA VAL A 100 15.80 12.15 -4.43
C VAL A 100 17.23 12.09 -3.91
N ARG A 101 18.15 11.63 -4.76
CA ARG A 101 19.59 11.73 -4.46
C ARG A 101 19.98 13.22 -4.50
N PRO A 102 20.54 13.77 -3.41
CA PRO A 102 21.09 15.12 -3.45
C PRO A 102 22.22 15.20 -4.48
N GLY A 103 22.19 16.19 -5.35
CA GLY A 103 23.32 16.48 -6.24
C GLY A 103 24.47 17.15 -5.48
N GLY A 104 25.73 16.87 -5.88
CA GLY A 104 26.90 17.62 -5.40
C GLY A 104 27.57 17.13 -4.12
N ALA A 105 27.08 16.07 -3.47
CA ALA A 105 27.77 15.46 -2.32
C ALA A 105 28.71 14.35 -2.80
N ALA A 106 30.02 14.63 -2.79
CA ALA A 106 31.01 13.57 -2.80
C ALA A 106 30.91 12.82 -1.46
N THR A 107 30.70 11.50 -1.51
CA THR A 107 30.94 10.66 -0.34
C THR A 107 32.43 10.67 -0.08
N LEU A 108 32.86 11.31 1.01
CA LEU A 108 34.21 11.10 1.52
C LEU A 108 34.34 9.64 1.94
N PRO A 109 35.47 8.97 1.68
CA PRO A 109 35.73 7.65 2.27
C PRO A 109 35.50 7.72 3.79
N GLN A 110 34.82 6.72 4.34
CA GLN A 110 34.87 6.51 5.78
C GLN A 110 36.25 5.91 6.10
N ASP A 111 37.02 6.62 6.92
CA ASP A 111 38.25 6.12 7.56
C ASP A 111 37.93 4.96 8.53
#